data_AF-A0A7S3FS99-F1
#
_entry.id   AF-A0A7S3FS99-F1
#
_cell.length_a   1.000
_cell.length_b   1.000
_cell.length_c   1.000
_cell.angle_alpha   90.00
_cell.angle_beta   90.00
_cell.angle_gamma   90.00
#
_symmetry.space_group_name_H-M   'P 1'
#
loop_
_entity.id
_entity.type
_entity.pdbx_description
1 polymer ?
#
loop_
_entity_poly.entity_id
_entity_poly.type
_entity_poly.pdbx_seq_one_letter_code
_entity_poly.pdbx_strand_id
1 'polypeptide(L)'
;KHPAEKGGKASYDEPLDDPVAEKLRQQRLVEEADFAAVKDLFGTDRSLDTFIPKSAKEFDEFARMLAHKYLLPHADSSHYKSLLKSLNKVALVSMTAQETKDVETCLAGIRTDKLKAEREAVKEKKDIGK
;
A
#
# COMPACT_ATOMS: atom_id res chain seq x y z
N LYS A 1 12.24 45.16 -16.14
CA LYS A 1 10.86 44.64 -16.16
C LYS A 1 10.94 43.11 -16.07
N HIS A 2 10.71 42.52 -14.90
CA HIS A 2 10.28 41.12 -14.80
C HIS A 2 8.89 40.99 -15.45
N PRO A 3 8.57 39.85 -16.09
CA PRO A 3 7.89 38.73 -15.40
C PRO A 3 8.28 37.36 -16.00
N ALA A 4 7.90 36.18 -15.54
CA ALA A 4 7.29 35.63 -14.33
C ALA A 4 7.43 34.10 -14.47
N GLU A 5 7.55 33.42 -13.34
CA GLU A 5 7.34 31.98 -13.23
C GLU A 5 5.99 31.57 -13.82
N LYS A 6 5.92 30.36 -14.37
CA LYS A 6 4.77 29.47 -14.16
C LYS A 6 5.20 28.03 -14.40
N GLY A 7 5.36 27.31 -13.29
CA GLY A 7 5.38 25.85 -13.28
C GLY A 7 4.08 25.33 -13.89
N GLY A 8 4.22 24.60 -14.99
CA GLY A 8 3.16 23.86 -15.63
C GLY A 8 3.13 22.45 -15.06
N LYS A 9 2.01 22.10 -14.43
CA LYS A 9 1.64 20.74 -14.08
C LYS A 9 1.85 19.85 -15.30
N ALA A 10 2.59 18.75 -15.15
CA ALA A 10 2.71 17.72 -16.19
C ALA A 10 1.32 17.20 -16.54
N SER A 11 0.78 17.74 -17.63
CA SER A 11 -0.42 17.27 -18.30
C SER A 11 -0.08 15.94 -18.95
N TYR A 12 -0.87 14.90 -18.67
CA TYR A 12 -0.68 13.57 -19.26
C TYR A 12 -0.94 13.53 -20.77
N ASP A 13 -1.34 14.66 -21.38
CA ASP A 13 -1.76 14.76 -22.79
C ASP A 13 -0.77 15.50 -23.72
N GLU A 14 0.36 16.02 -23.23
CA GLU A 14 1.37 16.65 -24.11
C GLU A 14 2.37 15.62 -24.64
N PRO A 15 2.57 15.51 -25.98
CA PRO A 15 3.63 14.68 -26.56
C PRO A 15 5.01 15.13 -26.06
N LEU A 16 5.85 14.18 -25.66
CA LEU A 16 7.24 14.49 -25.28
C LEU A 16 8.09 14.69 -26.56
N ASP A 17 8.90 15.76 -26.60
CA ASP A 17 9.77 16.08 -27.76
C ASP A 17 10.86 15.03 -28.03
N ASP A 18 11.18 14.18 -27.05
CA ASP A 18 12.13 13.09 -27.19
C ASP A 18 11.42 11.79 -27.66
N PRO A 19 11.73 11.29 -28.88
CA PRO A 19 11.12 10.08 -29.43
C PRO A 19 11.30 8.84 -28.55
N VAL A 20 12.36 8.78 -27.74
CA VAL A 20 12.61 7.65 -26.83
C VAL A 20 11.70 7.74 -25.60
N ALA A 21 11.49 8.95 -25.08
CA ALA A 21 10.62 9.19 -23.94
C ALA A 21 9.15 8.95 -24.30
N GLU A 22 8.72 9.35 -25.49
CA GLU A 22 7.37 9.09 -25.99
C GLU A 22 7.13 7.60 -26.21
N LYS A 23 8.11 6.87 -26.76
CA LYS A 23 8.02 5.41 -26.94
C LYS A 23 7.92 4.66 -25.60
N LEU A 24 8.73 5.06 -24.60
CA LEU A 24 8.66 4.46 -23.27
C LEU A 24 7.32 4.74 -22.58
N ARG A 25 6.76 5.94 -22.77
CA ARG A 25 5.43 6.31 -22.28
C ARG A 25 4.34 5.42 -22.89
N GLN A 26 4.36 5.25 -24.21
CA GLN A 26 3.41 4.40 -24.92
C GLN A 26 3.52 2.94 -24.48
N GLN A 27 4.74 2.42 -24.28
CA GLN A 27 4.94 1.07 -23.74
C GLN A 27 4.31 0.91 -22.35
N ARG A 28 4.51 1.86 -21.44
CA ARG A 28 3.89 1.79 -20.10
C ARG A 28 2.36 1.87 -20.13
N LEU A 29 1.81 2.71 -21.00
CA LEU A 29 0.35 2.81 -21.18
C LEU A 29 -0.24 1.52 -21.73
N VAL A 30 0.45 0.87 -22.68
CA VAL A 30 0.06 -0.44 -23.21
C VAL A 30 0.16 -1.52 -22.14
N GLU A 31 1.27 -1.58 -21.40
CA GLU A 31 1.44 -2.55 -20.29
C GLU A 31 0.39 -2.36 -19.19
N GLU A 32 0.05 -1.12 -18.84
CA GLU A 32 -0.99 -0.82 -17.84
C GLU A 32 -2.39 -1.19 -18.35
N ALA A 33 -2.68 -0.92 -19.63
CA ALA A 33 -3.92 -1.33 -20.27
C ALA A 33 -4.04 -2.86 -20.36
N ASP A 34 -2.96 -3.55 -20.74
CA ASP A 34 -2.90 -5.01 -20.81
C ASP A 34 -3.02 -5.63 -19.41
N PHE A 35 -2.37 -5.05 -18.39
CA PHE A 35 -2.50 -5.49 -17.00
C PHE A 35 -3.92 -5.29 -16.46
N ALA A 36 -4.55 -4.15 -16.75
CA ALA A 36 -5.93 -3.88 -16.39
C ALA A 36 -6.89 -4.85 -17.11
N ALA A 37 -6.67 -5.12 -18.40
CA ALA A 37 -7.46 -6.06 -19.18
C ALA A 37 -7.29 -7.51 -18.71
N VAL A 38 -6.08 -7.94 -18.36
CA VAL A 38 -5.82 -9.27 -17.77
C VAL A 38 -6.47 -9.39 -16.39
N LYS A 39 -6.42 -8.32 -15.58
CA LYS A 39 -7.10 -8.27 -14.28
C LYS A 39 -8.62 -8.31 -14.42
N ASP A 40 -9.20 -7.70 -15.46
CA ASP A 40 -10.63 -7.77 -15.74
C ASP A 40 -11.04 -9.15 -16.29
N LEU A 41 -10.22 -9.73 -17.18
CA LEU A 41 -10.52 -11.00 -17.85
C LEU A 41 -10.30 -12.23 -16.96
N PHE A 42 -9.33 -12.19 -16.03
CA PHE A 42 -8.95 -13.31 -15.18
C PHE A 42 -9.01 -13.02 -13.68
N GLY A 43 -9.06 -11.75 -13.27
CA GLY A 43 -9.32 -11.40 -11.89
C GLY A 43 -10.80 -11.57 -11.63
N THR A 44 -11.19 -12.53 -10.81
CA THR A 44 -12.48 -12.43 -10.15
C THR A 44 -12.46 -11.12 -9.36
N ASP A 45 -13.12 -10.08 -9.85
CA ASP A 45 -13.33 -8.83 -9.13
C ASP A 45 -14.25 -9.13 -7.94
N ARG A 46 -13.65 -9.76 -6.92
CA ARG A 46 -14.31 -10.09 -5.67
C ARG A 46 -14.47 -8.75 -4.97
N SER A 47 -15.67 -8.19 -5.00
CA SER A 47 -15.99 -7.04 -4.15
C SER A 47 -15.92 -7.47 -2.69
N LEU A 48 -15.42 -6.60 -1.81
CA LEU A 48 -15.45 -6.80 -0.35
C LEU A 48 -16.88 -7.02 0.18
N ASP A 49 -17.90 -6.53 -0.53
CA ASP A 49 -19.30 -6.65 -0.10
C ASP A 49 -19.89 -8.03 -0.39
N THR A 50 -19.32 -8.77 -1.35
CA THR A 50 -19.79 -10.11 -1.77
C THR A 50 -18.80 -11.22 -1.45
N PHE A 51 -17.59 -10.88 -1.00
CA PHE A 51 -16.54 -11.86 -0.74
C PHE A 51 -16.67 -12.47 0.67
N ILE A 52 -17.01 -13.76 0.73
CA ILE A 52 -17.05 -14.55 1.96
C ILE A 52 -15.88 -15.55 1.93
N PRO A 53 -14.77 -15.29 2.66
CA PRO A 53 -13.60 -16.17 2.64
C PRO A 53 -13.89 -17.52 3.32
N LYS A 54 -13.37 -18.61 2.76
CA LYS A 54 -13.58 -19.99 3.25
C LYS A 54 -12.28 -20.76 3.52
N SER A 55 -11.14 -20.28 3.02
CA SER A 55 -9.83 -20.89 3.24
C SER A 55 -8.85 -19.88 3.85
N ALA A 56 -7.79 -20.36 4.51
CA ALA A 56 -6.77 -19.49 5.10
C ALA A 56 -6.20 -18.48 4.09
N LYS A 57 -5.91 -18.94 2.86
CA LYS A 57 -5.44 -18.08 1.77
C LYS A 57 -6.46 -17.00 1.38
N GLU A 58 -7.74 -17.33 1.40
CA GLU A 58 -8.82 -16.36 1.14
C GLU A 58 -8.98 -15.36 2.27
N PHE A 59 -8.76 -15.76 3.53
CA PHE A 59 -8.72 -14.82 4.65
C PHE A 59 -7.53 -13.85 4.53
N ASP A 60 -6.35 -14.31 4.09
CA ASP A 60 -5.20 -13.43 3.83
C ASP A 60 -5.48 -12.43 2.69
N GLU A 61 -6.17 -12.87 1.64
CA GLU A 61 -6.63 -12.01 0.56
C GLU A 61 -7.65 -10.98 1.04
N PHE A 62 -8.66 -11.42 1.79
CA PHE A 62 -9.68 -10.55 2.38
C PHE A 62 -9.06 -9.47 3.27
N ALA A 63 -8.07 -9.84 4.10
CA ALA A 63 -7.34 -8.89 4.94
C ALA A 63 -6.60 -7.82 4.13
N ARG A 64 -5.92 -8.22 3.04
CA ARG A 64 -5.25 -7.27 2.14
C ARG A 64 -6.23 -6.31 1.50
N MET A 65 -7.35 -6.83 0.98
CA MET A 65 -8.39 -6.01 0.38
C MET A 65 -8.96 -4.99 1.37
N LEU A 66 -9.30 -5.43 2.59
CA LEU A 66 -9.83 -4.56 3.64
C LEU A 66 -8.82 -3.46 4.00
N ALA A 67 -7.54 -3.81 4.15
CA ALA A 67 -6.50 -2.84 4.45
C ALA A 67 -6.35 -1.80 3.34
N HIS A 68 -6.24 -2.23 2.07
CA HIS A 68 -6.05 -1.33 0.94
C HIS A 68 -7.27 -0.43 0.67
N LYS A 69 -8.49 -0.95 0.81
CA LYS A 69 -9.71 -0.19 0.51
C LYS A 69 -10.10 0.74 1.67
N TYR A 70 -9.96 0.31 2.92
CA TYR A 70 -10.56 1.01 4.06
C TYR A 70 -9.59 1.52 5.11
N LEU A 71 -8.34 1.02 5.18
CA LEU A 71 -7.40 1.42 6.23
C LEU A 71 -6.29 2.32 5.69
N LEU A 72 -5.53 1.85 4.70
CA LEU A 72 -4.37 2.54 4.15
C LEU A 72 -4.66 3.93 3.56
N PRO A 73 -5.84 4.23 2.96
CA PRO A 73 -6.17 5.58 2.54
C PRO A 73 -6.15 6.62 3.67
N HIS A 74 -6.22 6.17 4.93
CA HIS A 74 -6.19 7.01 6.13
C HIS A 74 -4.86 6.95 6.88
N ALA A 75 -3.81 6.33 6.32
CA ALA A 75 -2.55 6.07 7.02
C ALA A 75 -1.84 7.34 7.53
N ASP A 76 -1.99 8.47 6.83
CA ASP A 76 -1.36 9.75 7.18
C ASP A 76 -2.14 10.53 8.26
N SER A 77 -3.33 10.06 8.65
CA SER A 77 -4.13 10.70 9.68
C SER A 77 -3.50 10.53 11.06
N SER A 78 -3.48 11.61 11.86
CA SER A 78 -3.06 11.57 13.28
C SER A 78 -3.90 10.60 14.13
N HIS A 79 -5.12 10.27 13.67
CA HIS A 79 -6.02 9.33 14.33
C HIS A 79 -5.84 7.87 13.89
N TYR A 80 -5.00 7.59 12.88
CA TYR A 80 -4.83 6.24 12.33
C TYR A 80 -4.38 5.22 13.38
N LYS A 81 -3.46 5.62 14.26
CA LYS A 81 -3.03 4.78 15.39
C LYS A 81 -4.19 4.44 16.35
N SER A 82 -5.11 5.38 16.57
CA SER A 82 -6.29 5.15 17.42
C SER A 82 -7.31 4.22 16.76
N LEU A 83 -7.51 4.40 15.44
CA LEU A 83 -8.34 3.52 14.61
C LEU A 83 -7.86 2.07 14.72
N LEU A 84 -6.58 1.79 14.45
CA LEU A 84 -6.04 0.44 14.49
C LEU A 84 -6.15 -0.21 15.87
N LYS A 85 -5.93 0.56 16.94
CA LYS A 85 -6.10 0.05 18.32
C LYS A 85 -7.55 -0.33 18.62
N SER A 86 -8.50 0.49 18.18
CA SER A 86 -9.92 0.24 18.39
C SER A 86 -10.41 -0.94 17.55
N LEU A 87 -9.96 -1.02 16.29
CA LEU A 87 -10.24 -2.14 15.40
C LEU A 87 -9.77 -3.47 16.02
N ASN A 88 -8.55 -3.53 16.54
CA ASN A 88 -8.05 -4.74 17.21
C ASN A 88 -8.93 -5.15 18.40
N LYS A 89 -9.33 -4.19 19.24
CA LYS A 89 -10.21 -4.50 20.39
C LYS A 89 -11.56 -5.09 19.96
N VAL A 90 -12.14 -4.57 18.88
CA VAL A 90 -13.42 -5.05 18.36
C VAL A 90 -13.26 -6.41 17.67
N ALA A 91 -12.22 -6.57 16.83
CA ALA A 91 -12.02 -7.76 16.03
C ALA A 91 -11.60 -9.00 16.84
N LEU A 92 -10.93 -8.81 17.98
CA LEU A 92 -10.41 -9.92 18.79
C LEU A 92 -11.34 -10.32 19.94
N VAL A 93 -12.53 -9.72 20.08
CA VAL A 93 -13.42 -9.89 21.24
C VAL A 93 -13.89 -11.34 21.45
N SER A 94 -14.02 -12.12 20.37
CA SER A 94 -14.47 -13.52 20.42
C SER A 94 -13.33 -14.53 20.55
N MET A 95 -12.08 -14.07 20.56
CA MET A 95 -10.90 -14.95 20.61
C MET A 95 -10.57 -15.33 22.05
N THR A 96 -10.00 -16.52 22.21
CA THR A 96 -9.45 -16.96 23.49
C THR A 96 -8.18 -16.17 23.86
N ALA A 97 -7.75 -16.28 25.12
CA ALA A 97 -6.52 -15.66 25.58
C ALA A 97 -5.28 -16.15 24.79
N GLN A 98 -5.23 -17.44 24.45
CA GLN A 98 -4.10 -18.00 23.70
C GLN A 98 -4.07 -17.49 22.26
N GLU A 99 -5.21 -17.51 21.55
CA GLU A 99 -5.27 -16.99 20.18
C GLU A 99 -4.95 -15.49 20.12
N THR A 100 -5.40 -14.72 21.13
CA THR A 100 -5.07 -13.29 21.25
C THR A 100 -3.56 -13.07 21.41
N LYS A 101 -2.89 -13.91 22.21
CA LYS A 101 -1.43 -13.88 22.39
C LYS A 101 -0.68 -14.20 21.10
N ASP A 102 -1.22 -15.07 20.26
CA ASP A 102 -0.60 -15.40 18.97
C ASP A 102 -0.64 -14.18 18.03
N VAL A 103 -1.75 -13.43 18.00
CA VAL A 103 -1.86 -12.15 17.28
C VAL A 103 -0.91 -11.10 17.86
N GLU A 104 -0.82 -10.98 19.19
CA GLU A 104 0.12 -10.09 19.87
C GLU A 104 1.58 -10.37 19.46
N THR A 105 1.94 -11.66 19.38
CA THR A 105 3.28 -12.09 18.99
C THR A 105 3.62 -11.65 17.56
N CYS A 106 2.66 -11.72 16.64
CA CYS A 106 2.82 -11.18 15.29
C CYS A 106 3.10 -9.67 15.29
N LEU A 107 2.35 -8.89 16.09
CA LEU A 107 2.59 -7.44 16.25
C LEU A 107 3.96 -7.13 16.86
N ALA A 108 4.41 -7.93 17.83
CA ALA A 108 5.74 -7.80 18.42
C ALA A 108 6.86 -8.09 17.39
N GLY A 109 6.63 -9.04 16.48
CA GLY A 109 7.50 -9.30 15.33
C GLY A 109 7.64 -8.06 14.42
N ILE A 110 6.52 -7.50 13.98
CA ILE A 110 6.51 -6.27 13.14
C ILE A 110 7.27 -5.12 13.80
N ARG A 111 7.10 -4.92 15.11
CA ARG A 111 7.84 -3.90 15.87
C ARG A 111 9.35 -4.16 15.80
N THR A 112 9.76 -5.42 15.96
CA THR A 112 11.18 -5.81 15.93
C THR A 112 11.80 -5.52 14.57
N ASP A 113 11.10 -5.82 13.49
CA ASP A 113 11.58 -5.57 12.13
C ASP A 113 11.69 -4.07 11.82
N LYS A 114 10.72 -3.26 12.27
CA LYS A 114 10.81 -1.78 12.17
C LYS A 114 12.02 -1.23 12.92
N LEU A 115 12.28 -1.71 14.13
CA LEU A 115 13.46 -1.28 14.91
C LEU A 115 14.78 -1.67 14.23
N LYS A 116 14.84 -2.81 13.55
CA LYS A 116 16.03 -3.21 12.75
C LYS A 116 16.22 -2.27 11.56
N ALA A 117 15.18 -2.01 10.78
CA ALA A 117 15.22 -1.10 9.63
C ALA A 117 15.62 0.33 10.05
N GLU A 118 15.10 0.84 11.17
CA GLU A 118 15.51 2.14 11.72
C GLU A 118 17.01 2.18 12.07
N ARG A 119 17.56 1.11 12.65
CA ARG A 119 18.99 1.02 12.98
C ARG A 119 19.87 0.96 11.73
N GLU A 120 19.43 0.25 10.69
CA GLU A 120 20.15 0.13 9.42
C GLU A 120 20.19 1.46 8.67
N ALA A 121 19.05 2.15 8.55
CA ALA A 121 18.97 3.47 7.93
C ALA A 121 19.87 4.53 8.62
N VAL A 122 20.09 4.41 9.94
CA VAL A 122 21.02 5.29 10.67
C VAL A 122 22.49 4.99 10.34
N LYS A 123 22.84 3.73 10.05
CA LYS A 123 24.20 3.34 9.65
C LYS A 123 24.52 3.82 8.23
N GLU A 124 23.62 3.61 7.29
CA GLU A 124 23.79 4.06 5.89
C GLU A 124 23.99 5.57 5.78
N LYS A 125 23.24 6.36 6.58
CA LYS A 125 23.42 7.82 6.63
C LYS A 125 24.78 8.27 7.18
N LYS A 126 25.47 7.42 7.96
CA LYS A 126 26.81 7.73 8.48
C LYS A 126 27.92 7.38 7.47
N ASP A 127 27.69 6.42 6.58
CA ASP A 127 28.67 6.04 5.55
C ASP A 127 28.64 6.98 4.33
N ILE A 128 27.50 7.60 4.00
CA ILE A 128 27.39 8.59 2.91
C ILE A 128 28.02 9.95 3.30
N GLY A 129 28.23 10.21 4.59
CA GLY A 129 28.78 11.46 5.12
C GLY A 129 30.30 11.48 5.34
N LYS A 130 31.02 10.45 4.87
CA LYS A 130 32.49 10.35 4.90
C LYS A 130 33.03 10.20 3.49
#